data_AF-A0A432U5L5-F1
#
_entry.id   AF-A0A432U5L5-F1
#
_cell.length_a   1.000
_cell.length_b   1.000
_cell.length_c   1.000
_cell.angle_alpha   90.00
_cell.angle_beta   90.00
_cell.angle_gamma   90.00
#
_symmetry.space_group_name_H-M   'P 1'
#
loop_
_entity.id
_entity.type
_entity.pdbx_description
1 polymer ?
#
loop_
_entity_poly.entity_id
_entity_poly.type
_entity_poly.pdbx_seq_one_letter_code
_entity_poly.pdbx_strand_id
1 'polypeptide(L)'
;MFDIGFWEFALIGVITLIVVGPERMPAIARKAGHYVGKVKKFVAKIQEDIGDELEADKLKEHLNLEDKDSNIIEILKETKEELNQIKSDVNNKKS
;
A
#
# COMPACT_ATOMS: atom_id res chain seq x y z
N MET A 1 -11.27 6.45 4.00
CA MET A 1 -10.90 6.67 5.42
C MET A 1 -9.38 6.68 5.54
N PHE A 2 -8.79 7.82 5.23
CA PHE A 2 -7.38 8.15 5.46
C PHE A 2 -7.32 9.68 5.63
N ASP A 3 -7.94 10.18 6.69
CA ASP A 3 -7.81 11.58 7.10
C ASP A 3 -6.48 11.76 7.84
N ILE A 4 -5.37 11.36 7.21
CA ILE A 4 -4.02 11.62 7.74
C ILE A 4 -3.68 13.06 7.34
N GLY A 5 -3.90 13.97 8.26
CA GLY A 5 -3.52 15.37 8.12
C GLY A 5 -2.03 15.59 8.38
N PHE A 6 -1.63 16.86 8.23
CA PHE A 6 -0.26 17.28 8.52
C PHE A 6 0.16 16.95 9.97
N TRP A 7 -0.80 16.98 10.91
CA TRP A 7 -0.55 16.73 12.32
C TRP A 7 -0.19 15.27 12.61
N GLU A 8 -0.87 14.33 11.97
CA GLU A 8 -0.60 12.90 12.09
C GLU A 8 0.79 12.56 11.56
N PHE A 9 1.19 13.14 10.42
CA PHE A 9 2.56 13.00 9.90
C PHE A 9 3.61 13.58 10.85
N ALA A 10 3.35 14.76 11.44
CA ALA A 10 4.25 15.36 12.41
C ALA A 10 4.41 14.46 13.65
N LEU A 11 3.31 13.90 14.17
CA LEU A 11 3.33 12.99 15.31
C LEU A 11 4.13 11.71 15.02
N ILE A 12 3.89 11.09 13.86
CA ILE A 12 4.65 9.91 13.41
C ILE A 12 6.13 10.26 13.27
N GLY A 13 6.46 11.44 12.74
CA GLY A 13 7.82 11.96 12.64
C GLY A 13 8.50 12.04 14.00
N VAL A 14 7.83 12.65 15.00
CA VAL A 14 8.35 12.75 16.37
C VAL A 14 8.59 11.37 16.99
N ILE A 15 7.61 10.46 16.91
CA ILE A 15 7.74 9.09 17.43
C ILE A 15 8.92 8.37 16.76
N THR A 16 9.03 8.50 15.43
CA THR A 16 10.13 7.89 14.66
C THR A 16 11.49 8.43 15.10
N LEU A 17 11.60 9.75 15.34
CA LEU A 17 12.84 10.36 15.82
C LEU A 17 13.22 9.87 17.22
N ILE A 18 12.24 9.60 18.10
CA ILE A 18 12.50 9.05 19.44
C ILE A 18 13.00 7.60 19.35
N VAL A 19 12.33 6.76 18.55
CA VAL A 19 12.62 5.33 18.45
C VAL A 19 13.92 5.05 17.70
N VAL A 20 14.11 5.69 16.55
CA VAL A 20 15.25 5.48 15.65
C VAL A 20 16.42 6.38 16.02
N GLY A 21 16.13 7.56 16.57
CA GLY A 21 17.10 8.62 16.84
C GLY A 21 17.20 9.64 15.69
N PRO A 22 17.33 10.95 16.00
CA PRO A 22 17.42 12.01 15.00
C PRO A 22 18.68 11.94 14.13
N GLU A 23 19.74 11.30 14.62
CA GLU A 23 20.99 11.15 13.87
C GLU A 23 20.92 10.04 12.81
N ARG A 24 20.10 9.01 13.04
CA ARG A 24 20.02 7.81 12.19
C ARG A 24 18.92 7.89 11.14
N MET A 25 17.83 8.58 11.44
CA MET A 25 16.70 8.77 10.53
C MET A 25 17.09 9.43 9.18
N PRO A 26 17.94 10.48 9.14
CA PRO A 26 18.42 11.07 7.88
C PRO A 26 19.27 10.11 7.04
N ALA A 27 20.03 9.21 7.66
CA ALA A 27 20.82 8.22 6.95
C ALA A 27 19.94 7.17 6.26
N ILE A 28 18.87 6.72 6.94
CA ILE A 28 17.88 5.78 6.38
C ILE A 28 17.12 6.44 5.23
N ALA A 29 16.64 7.68 5.42
CA ALA A 29 15.94 8.43 4.38
C ALA A 29 16.81 8.62 3.13
N ARG A 30 18.11 8.95 3.28
CA ARG A 30 19.06 9.05 2.15
C ARG A 30 19.23 7.73 1.41
N LYS A 31 19.39 6.61 2.14
CA LYS A 31 19.51 5.28 1.53
C LYS A 31 18.25 4.92 0.76
N ALA A 32 17.08 5.04 1.39
CA ALA A 32 15.79 4.79 0.75
C ALA A 32 15.59 5.67 -0.48
N GLY A 33 15.87 6.97 -0.37
CA GLY A 33 15.80 7.93 -1.48
C GLY A 33 16.74 7.57 -2.63
N HIS A 34 17.92 7.02 -2.35
CA HIS A 34 18.81 6.53 -3.41
C HIS A 34 18.20 5.37 -4.19
N TYR A 35 17.59 4.39 -3.51
CA TYR A 35 16.92 3.26 -4.16
C TYR A 35 15.72 3.72 -4.98
N VAL A 36 14.85 4.55 -4.40
CA VAL A 36 13.70 5.15 -5.11
C VAL A 36 14.17 5.92 -6.34
N GLY A 37 15.25 6.70 -6.22
CA GLY A 37 15.84 7.43 -7.33
C GLY A 37 16.38 6.52 -8.44
N LYS A 38 16.99 5.39 -8.09
CA LYS A 38 17.45 4.39 -9.08
C LYS A 38 16.27 3.77 -9.82
N VAL A 39 15.21 3.38 -9.11
CA VAL A 39 13.99 2.82 -9.72
C VAL A 39 13.33 3.84 -10.65
N LYS A 40 13.16 5.08 -10.20
CA LYS A 40 12.60 6.16 -11.03
C LYS A 40 13.40 6.37 -12.32
N LYS A 41 14.73 6.39 -12.23
CA LYS A 41 15.62 6.52 -13.40
C LYS A 41 15.54 5.33 -14.33
N PHE A 42 15.41 4.12 -13.79
CA PHE A 42 15.25 2.90 -14.57
C PHE A 42 13.92 2.91 -15.35
N VAL A 43 12.82 3.27 -14.70
CA VAL A 43 11.51 3.42 -15.35
C VAL A 43 11.56 4.50 -16.44
N ALA A 44 12.22 5.64 -16.18
CA ALA A 44 12.38 6.70 -17.17
C ALA A 44 13.22 6.23 -18.39
N LYS A 45 14.30 5.48 -18.16
CA LYS A 45 15.13 4.91 -19.21
C LYS A 45 14.35 3.90 -20.07
N ILE A 46 13.50 3.08 -19.47
CA ILE A 46 12.65 2.14 -20.22
C ILE A 46 11.66 2.89 -21.11
N GLN A 47 11.06 3.97 -20.62
CA GLN A 47 10.17 4.82 -21.43
C GLN A 47 10.90 5.52 -22.59
N GLU A 48 12.19 5.85 -22.40
CA GLU A 48 13.02 6.50 -23.42
C GLU A 48 13.55 5.51 -24.47
N ASP A 49 14.03 4.34 -24.04
CA ASP A 49 14.59 3.29 -24.91
C ASP A 49 13.50 2.55 -25.70
N ILE A 50 12.27 2.49 -25.16
CA ILE A 50 11.08 1.93 -25.79
C ILE A 50 10.14 3.09 -26.14
N GLY A 51 10.55 3.95 -27.07
CA GLY A 51 9.74 5.09 -27.51
C GLY A 51 8.38 4.66 -28.05
N ASP A 52 7.35 5.48 -27.79
CA ASP A 52 5.97 5.61 -28.34
C ASP A 52 5.14 4.38 -28.81
N GLU A 53 5.68 3.17 -28.84
CA GLU A 53 5.06 1.97 -29.42
C GLU A 53 4.74 0.89 -28.38
N LEU A 54 5.34 0.96 -27.17
CA LEU A 54 4.78 0.32 -25.99
C LEU A 54 4.20 1.36 -25.05
N GLU A 55 2.88 1.36 -24.99
CA GLU A 55 2.06 2.00 -23.97
C GLU A 55 2.72 1.91 -22.57
N ALA A 56 3.39 2.99 -22.14
CA ALA A 56 3.64 3.26 -20.73
C ALA A 56 2.33 3.24 -19.92
N ASP A 57 1.20 3.45 -20.60
CA ASP A 57 -0.16 3.28 -20.10
C ASP A 57 -0.53 1.81 -19.80
N LYS A 58 -0.08 0.82 -20.58
CA LYS A 58 -0.30 -0.62 -20.31
C LYS A 58 0.47 -1.08 -19.09
N LEU A 59 1.70 -0.59 -18.91
CA LEU A 59 2.47 -0.89 -17.70
C LEU A 59 1.90 -0.15 -16.48
N LYS A 60 1.43 1.09 -16.63
CA LYS A 60 0.64 1.80 -15.60
C LYS A 60 -0.65 1.07 -15.26
N GLU A 61 -1.36 0.51 -16.23
CA GLU A 61 -2.59 -0.26 -16.04
C GLU A 61 -2.32 -1.54 -15.25
N HIS A 62 -1.20 -2.23 -15.49
CA HIS A 62 -0.79 -3.40 -14.70
C HIS A 62 -0.20 -3.06 -13.32
N LEU A 63 0.34 -1.85 -13.14
CA LEU A 63 0.90 -1.33 -11.87
C LEU A 63 -0.13 -0.59 -11.01
N ASN A 64 -1.23 -0.12 -11.61
CA ASN A 64 -2.42 0.35 -10.92
C ASN A 64 -3.07 -0.86 -10.26
N LEU A 65 -2.53 -1.22 -9.10
CA LEU A 65 -3.09 -2.17 -8.14
C LEU A 65 -4.41 -1.67 -7.52
N GLU A 66 -5.07 -0.70 -8.15
CA GLU A 66 -6.33 -0.07 -7.72
C GLU A 66 -7.53 -1.01 -7.96
N ASP A 67 -7.38 -2.07 -8.77
CA ASP A 67 -8.45 -3.05 -9.03
C ASP A 67 -8.49 -4.24 -8.04
N LYS A 68 -7.56 -4.32 -7.08
CA LYS A 68 -7.54 -5.45 -6.12
C LYS A 68 -8.44 -5.26 -4.91
N ASP A 69 -8.98 -4.07 -4.70
CA ASP A 69 -9.92 -3.81 -3.60
C ASP A 69 -11.30 -4.46 -3.84
N SER A 70 -11.73 -4.61 -5.09
CA SER A 70 -13.02 -5.24 -5.43
C SER A 70 -13.06 -6.73 -5.06
N ASN A 71 -12.01 -7.47 -5.43
CA ASN A 71 -11.90 -8.91 -5.15
C ASN A 71 -11.76 -9.21 -3.65
N ILE A 72 -11.02 -8.37 -2.91
CA ILE A 72 -10.86 -8.54 -1.46
C ILE A 72 -12.17 -8.24 -0.72
N ILE A 73 -12.91 -7.21 -1.14
CA ILE A 73 -14.21 -6.88 -0.54
C ILE A 73 -15.24 -7.99 -0.81
N GLU A 74 -15.22 -8.60 -1.99
CA GLU A 74 -16.12 -9.70 -2.36
C GLU A 74 -15.86 -10.96 -1.53
N ILE A 75 -14.59 -11.37 -1.41
CA ILE A 75 -14.17 -12.51 -0.57
C ILE A 75 -14.52 -12.27 0.90
N LEU A 76 -14.31 -11.05 1.41
CA LEU A 76 -14.68 -10.70 2.78
C LEU A 76 -16.19 -10.70 3.02
N LYS A 77 -16.99 -10.37 1.99
CA LYS A 77 -18.46 -10.36 2.08
C LYS A 77 -19.02 -11.78 2.10
N GLU A 78 -18.52 -12.66 1.24
CA GLU A 78 -18.86 -14.09 1.23
C GLU A 78 -18.46 -14.77 2.55
N THR A 79 -17.25 -14.49 3.03
CA THR A 79 -16.77 -14.98 4.33
C THR A 79 -17.65 -14.47 5.48
N LYS A 80 -18.11 -13.20 5.43
CA LYS A 80 -18.98 -12.63 6.48
C LYS A 80 -20.37 -13.24 6.50
N GLU A 81 -20.90 -13.66 5.34
CA GLU A 81 -22.17 -14.37 5.24
C GLU A 81 -22.07 -15.80 5.80
N GLU A 82 -21.00 -16.53 5.47
CA GLU A 82 -20.73 -17.86 6.04
C GLU A 82 -20.53 -17.79 7.57
N LEU A 83 -19.76 -16.82 8.06
CA LEU A 83 -19.52 -16.64 9.49
C LEU A 83 -20.81 -16.29 10.26
N ASN A 84 -21.74 -15.56 9.65
CA ASN A 84 -23.04 -15.26 10.27
C ASN A 84 -23.94 -16.50 10.35
N GLN A 85 -23.88 -17.40 9.37
CA GLN A 85 -24.59 -18.68 9.41
C GLN A 85 -24.00 -19.60 10.49
N ILE A 86 -22.67 -19.73 10.53
CA ILE A 86 -21.97 -20.50 11.56
C ILE A 86 -22.24 -19.94 12.95
N LYS A 87 -22.26 -18.61 13.13
CA LYS A 87 -22.56 -17.97 14.41
C LYS A 87 -24.02 -18.19 14.84
N SER A 88 -24.94 -18.31 13.89
CA SER A 88 -26.35 -18.60 14.17
C SER A 88 -26.55 -20.06 14.56
N ASP A 89 -25.86 -20.99 13.90
CA ASP A 89 -25.90 -22.43 14.21
C ASP A 89 -25.23 -22.76 15.55
N VAL A 90 -24.12 -22.09 15.87
CA VAL A 90 -23.44 -22.24 17.17
C VAL A 90 -24.26 -21.63 18.31
N ASN A 91 -24.99 -20.54 18.07
CA ASN A 91 -25.84 -19.92 19.09
C ASN A 91 -27.16 -20.68 19.30
N ASN A 92 -27.69 -21.33 18.27
CA ASN A 92 -28.92 -22.13 18.35
C ASN A 92 -28.69 -23.53 18.98
N LYS A 93 -27.44 -24.03 19.00
CA LYS A 93 -27.08 -25.32 19.64
C LYS A 93 -26.76 -25.21 21.14
N LYS A 94 -26.83 -24.01 21.72
CA LYS A 94 -26.50 -23.75 23.14
C LYS A 94 -27.72 -23.41 24.01
N SER A 95 -28.94 -23.63 23.50
CA SER A 95 -30.18 -23.64 24.30
C SER A 95 -30.54 -25.06 24.75
#